data_AF-A0A961MGK2-F1
#
_entry.id   AF-A0A961MGK2-F1
#
_cell.length_a   1.000
_cell.length_b   1.000
_cell.length_c   1.000
_cell.angle_alpha   90.00
_cell.angle_beta   90.00
_cell.angle_gamma   90.00
#
_symmetry.space_group_name_H-M   'P 1'
#
loop_
_entity.id
_entity.type
_entity.pdbx_description
1 polymer ?
#
loop_
_entity_poly.entity_id
_entity_poly.type
_entity_poly.pdbx_seq_one_letter_code
_entity_poly.pdbx_strand_id
1 'polypeptide(L)'
;MERLIRAGIRAAPRTRILLTAAEAYPALERAFLDARHEIWASFRVFDPATKLHSARAKAIGTTWFDLVQHVLARGVRLNLVIADFDPCARPDLHRGTWRSLRMLHAAAELAGPGARLTLRAALHPARTGILPRLLFWPVVARKLLHEAASLNDLDPARRRAALRDMPGLARLMRHGVQGKCTPNLLGFPQLWPATHHQKLAVFDRRQLYIGGLDLDDRRFDTPEHRREGSDTWHDVQLMMEGPVVAEAQAHLESFADVVAGKADPPPQRRLLRTLARKRRFNLFRFGPHPVAQEILSGHEMLIRRSRKLIYLETQYFRDTGLARALARAARANPDLGLILILPAAPDDVAFEGADSLDARYGEFLQARA
;
A
#
# COMPACT_ATOMS: atom_id res chain seq x y z
N MET A 1 26.04 19.41 16.78
CA MET A 1 24.61 19.82 16.92
C MET A 1 24.50 21.24 17.48
N GLU A 2 25.23 21.59 18.55
CA GLU A 2 25.19 22.93 19.18
C GLU A 2 25.56 24.10 18.26
N ARG A 3 26.53 23.93 17.35
CA ARG A 3 26.88 24.96 16.35
C ARG A 3 25.73 25.31 15.38
N LEU A 4 24.82 24.38 15.09
CA LEU A 4 23.66 24.60 14.21
C LEU A 4 22.50 25.28 14.96
N ILE A 5 22.37 25.00 16.26
CA ILE A 5 21.36 25.63 17.13
C ILE A 5 21.70 27.12 17.37
N ARG A 6 22.99 27.48 17.53
CA ARG A 6 23.44 28.87 17.70
C ARG A 6 23.29 29.73 16.43
N ALA A 7 23.14 29.13 15.25
CA ALA A 7 23.00 29.84 13.97
C ALA A 7 21.53 30.16 13.59
N GLY A 8 20.55 29.93 14.48
CA GLY A 8 19.14 30.22 14.20
C GLY A 8 18.47 29.27 13.19
N ILE A 9 19.19 28.26 12.69
CA ILE A 9 18.64 27.25 11.78
C ILE A 9 17.81 26.24 12.59
N ARG A 10 16.56 26.59 12.87
CA ARG A 10 15.54 25.63 13.33
C ARG A 10 14.92 24.92 12.13
N ALA A 11 15.69 24.07 11.47
CA ALA A 11 15.18 23.16 10.43
C ALA A 11 15.12 21.72 10.95
N ALA A 12 14.73 21.53 12.21
CA ALA A 12 14.28 20.21 12.64
C ALA A 12 12.93 19.95 11.95
N PRO A 13 12.78 18.86 11.17
CA PRO A 13 11.49 18.48 10.63
C PRO A 13 10.49 18.39 11.79
N ARG A 14 9.37 19.10 11.70
CA ARG A 14 8.26 18.93 12.64
C ARG A 14 7.59 17.60 12.31
N THR A 15 8.01 16.55 13.01
CA THR A 15 7.38 15.23 12.93
C THR A 15 6.29 15.15 13.99
N ARG A 16 5.06 14.90 13.57
CA ARG A 16 3.94 14.52 14.44
C ARG A 16 3.63 13.05 14.21
N ILE A 17 3.62 12.28 15.29
CA ILE A 17 3.20 10.88 15.31
C ILE A 17 1.67 10.86 15.48
N LEU A 18 1.00 9.99 14.75
CA LEU A 18 -0.43 9.77 14.76
C LEU A 18 -0.66 8.29 15.02
N LEU A 19 -1.30 7.97 16.13
CA LEU A 19 -1.59 6.60 16.55
C LEU A 19 -3.01 6.26 16.13
N THR A 20 -3.17 5.13 15.44
CA THR A 20 -4.43 4.65 14.85
C THR A 20 -5.04 5.58 13.78
N ALA A 21 -6.05 5.08 13.08
CA ALA A 21 -6.78 5.87 12.09
C ALA A 21 -7.62 7.00 12.70
N ALA A 22 -8.03 6.92 13.98
CA ALA A 22 -8.76 8.00 14.65
C ALA A 22 -7.97 9.31 14.70
N GLU A 23 -6.64 9.26 14.76
CA GLU A 23 -5.78 10.44 14.66
C GLU A 23 -5.35 10.71 13.22
N ALA A 24 -5.03 9.65 12.46
CA ALA A 24 -4.45 9.76 11.13
C ALA A 24 -5.44 10.22 10.06
N TYR A 25 -6.68 9.70 10.05
CA TYR A 25 -7.68 10.07 9.04
C TYR A 25 -8.09 11.53 9.15
N PRO A 26 -8.44 12.09 10.34
CA PRO A 26 -8.69 13.52 10.47
C PRO A 26 -7.50 14.39 10.07
N ALA A 27 -6.27 13.93 10.29
CA ALA A 27 -5.07 14.66 9.85
C ALA A 27 -4.94 14.68 8.33
N LEU A 28 -5.16 13.53 7.68
CA LEU A 28 -5.15 13.42 6.23
C LEU A 28 -6.24 14.28 5.59
N GLU A 29 -7.47 14.22 6.12
CA GLU A 29 -8.60 15.02 5.66
C GLU A 29 -8.33 16.53 5.73
N ARG A 30 -7.77 17.01 6.85
CA ARG A 30 -7.37 18.41 6.99
C ARG A 30 -6.29 18.79 5.99
N ALA A 31 -5.31 17.94 5.77
CA ALA A 31 -4.25 18.18 4.78
C ALA A 31 -4.81 18.29 3.35
N PHE A 32 -5.77 17.43 2.98
CA PHE A 32 -6.52 17.54 1.71
C PHE A 32 -7.28 18.87 1.62
N LEU A 33 -7.96 19.26 2.69
CA LEU A 33 -8.70 20.53 2.74
C LEU A 33 -7.81 21.76 2.73
N ASP A 34 -6.59 21.68 3.24
CA ASP A 34 -5.65 22.79 3.31
C ASP A 34 -4.79 22.96 2.06
N ALA A 35 -4.65 21.90 1.26
CA ALA A 35 -3.93 21.93 -0.02
C ALA A 35 -4.50 23.01 -0.96
N ARG A 36 -3.60 23.80 -1.56
CA ARG A 36 -3.93 24.94 -2.40
C ARG A 36 -3.63 24.72 -3.87
N HIS A 37 -2.64 23.90 -4.18
CA HIS A 37 -2.12 23.74 -5.55
C HIS A 37 -2.12 22.30 -5.99
N GLU A 38 -1.52 21.41 -5.20
CA GLU A 38 -1.37 20.01 -5.58
C GLU A 38 -1.26 19.03 -4.41
N ILE A 39 -1.72 17.82 -4.67
CA ILE A 39 -1.57 16.66 -3.81
C ILE A 39 -0.99 15.54 -4.67
N TRP A 40 0.10 14.96 -4.20
CA TRP A 40 0.66 13.73 -4.75
C TRP A 40 0.49 12.63 -3.74
N ALA A 41 -0.08 11.50 -4.13
CA ALA A 41 -0.41 10.43 -3.21
C ALA A 41 -0.18 9.06 -3.83
N SER A 42 0.23 8.11 -3.00
CA SER A 42 0.23 6.71 -3.36
C SER A 42 -0.11 5.84 -2.17
N PHE A 43 -1.08 4.95 -2.38
CA PHE A 43 -1.64 4.08 -1.35
C PHE A 43 -1.73 2.66 -1.90
N ARG A 44 -1.68 1.66 -1.00
CA ARG A 44 -2.00 0.28 -1.39
C ARG A 44 -3.50 0.12 -1.55
N VAL A 45 -4.29 0.73 -0.66
CA VAL A 45 -5.76 0.84 -0.76
C VAL A 45 -6.18 2.28 -0.48
N PHE A 46 -7.07 2.79 -1.32
CA PHE A 46 -7.73 4.09 -1.16
C PHE A 46 -9.18 3.93 -1.59
N ASP A 47 -10.09 3.71 -0.64
CA ASP A 47 -11.51 3.53 -0.90
C ASP A 47 -12.26 4.87 -0.75
N PRO A 48 -12.80 5.47 -1.84
CA PRO A 48 -13.55 6.71 -1.75
C PRO A 48 -14.85 6.58 -0.95
N ALA A 49 -15.36 5.38 -0.69
CA ALA A 49 -16.54 5.16 0.15
C ALA A 49 -16.26 5.33 1.66
N THR A 50 -14.98 5.48 2.05
CA THR A 50 -14.56 5.60 3.45
C THR A 50 -15.21 6.82 4.10
N LYS A 51 -15.66 6.68 5.35
CA LYS A 51 -16.34 7.76 6.07
C LYS A 51 -15.36 8.89 6.42
N LEU A 52 -15.88 10.11 6.50
CA LEU A 52 -15.13 11.25 7.00
C LEU A 52 -15.20 11.32 8.52
N HIS A 53 -14.11 11.72 9.16
CA HIS A 53 -13.95 11.68 10.62
C HIS A 53 -13.76 13.06 11.25
N SER A 54 -13.05 13.98 10.59
CA SER A 54 -12.86 15.36 11.07
C SER A 54 -14.13 16.20 10.92
N ALA A 55 -14.37 17.10 11.88
CA ALA A 55 -15.50 18.01 11.84
C ALA A 55 -15.54 18.86 10.55
N ARG A 56 -14.38 19.33 10.07
CA ARG A 56 -14.29 20.15 8.86
C ARG A 56 -14.59 19.35 7.60
N ALA A 57 -14.18 18.09 7.51
CA ALA A 57 -14.52 17.25 6.36
C ALA A 57 -15.98 16.80 6.40
N LYS A 58 -16.52 16.49 7.58
CA LYS A 58 -17.96 16.19 7.75
C LYS A 58 -18.88 17.35 7.37
N ALA A 59 -18.39 18.60 7.43
CA ALA A 59 -19.11 19.76 6.92
C ALA A 59 -19.17 19.83 5.39
N ILE A 60 -18.30 19.09 4.67
CA ILE A 60 -18.30 18.97 3.22
C ILE A 60 -19.21 17.84 2.75
N GLY A 61 -19.20 16.71 3.44
CA GLY A 61 -19.97 15.52 3.06
C GLY A 61 -19.81 14.37 4.04
N THR A 62 -20.03 13.15 3.55
CA THR A 62 -20.07 11.94 4.37
C THR A 62 -18.90 11.01 4.13
N THR A 63 -18.35 11.02 2.90
CA THR A 63 -17.33 10.08 2.45
C THR A 63 -16.14 10.77 1.81
N TRP A 64 -15.04 10.05 1.66
CA TRP A 64 -13.85 10.50 0.93
C TRP A 64 -14.14 10.86 -0.52
N PHE A 65 -15.17 10.30 -1.15
CA PHE A 65 -15.67 10.71 -2.45
C PHE A 65 -16.08 12.19 -2.44
N ASP A 66 -16.87 12.61 -1.44
CA ASP A 66 -17.35 13.98 -1.29
C ASP A 66 -16.17 14.95 -1.07
N LEU A 67 -15.22 14.54 -0.22
CA LEU A 67 -14.03 15.35 0.06
C LEU A 67 -13.15 15.52 -1.18
N VAL A 68 -12.89 14.43 -1.94
CA VAL A 68 -12.09 14.50 -3.16
C VAL A 68 -12.78 15.35 -4.23
N GLN A 69 -14.09 15.18 -4.41
CA GLN A 69 -14.88 16.00 -5.33
C GLN A 69 -14.76 17.49 -4.97
N HIS A 70 -14.89 17.84 -3.68
CA HIS A 70 -14.76 19.21 -3.20
C HIS A 70 -13.36 19.79 -3.45
N VAL A 71 -12.30 19.03 -3.18
CA VAL A 71 -10.91 19.45 -3.40
C VAL A 71 -10.62 19.67 -4.87
N LEU A 72 -11.13 18.81 -5.75
CA LEU A 72 -11.00 18.96 -7.20
C LEU A 72 -11.78 20.18 -7.72
N ALA A 73 -12.99 20.43 -7.20
CA ALA A 73 -13.82 21.58 -7.60
C ALA A 73 -13.16 22.92 -7.24
N ARG A 74 -12.33 22.95 -6.20
CA ARG A 74 -11.48 24.09 -5.84
C ARG A 74 -10.28 24.31 -6.76
N GLY A 75 -10.04 23.42 -7.72
CA GLY A 75 -8.93 23.51 -8.68
C GLY A 75 -7.60 22.93 -8.20
N VAL A 76 -7.58 22.24 -7.05
CA VAL A 76 -6.38 21.55 -6.55
C VAL A 76 -6.09 20.35 -7.46
N ARG A 77 -4.83 20.21 -7.90
CA ARG A 77 -4.41 19.05 -8.70
C ARG A 77 -4.21 17.83 -7.81
N LEU A 78 -4.88 16.73 -8.11
CA LEU A 78 -4.66 15.45 -7.42
C LEU A 78 -3.95 14.46 -8.35
N ASN A 79 -2.76 14.02 -7.97
CA ASN A 79 -2.03 12.92 -8.60
C ASN A 79 -2.04 11.74 -7.64
N LEU A 80 -2.83 10.71 -7.94
CA LEU A 80 -3.05 9.57 -7.05
C LEU A 80 -2.73 8.25 -7.76
N VAL A 81 -1.83 7.48 -7.16
CA VAL A 81 -1.47 6.13 -7.60
C VAL A 81 -1.93 5.10 -6.57
N ILE A 82 -2.91 4.28 -6.95
CA ILE A 82 -3.42 3.18 -6.10
C ILE A 82 -2.78 1.89 -6.59
N ALA A 83 -2.24 1.08 -5.69
CA ALA A 83 -1.67 -0.22 -6.06
C ALA A 83 -2.76 -1.11 -6.68
N ASP A 84 -2.44 -1.76 -7.79
CA ASP A 84 -3.27 -2.81 -8.37
C ASP A 84 -2.62 -4.17 -8.09
N PHE A 85 -3.44 -5.21 -8.17
CA PHE A 85 -3.10 -6.56 -7.75
C PHE A 85 -3.26 -7.54 -8.91
N ASP A 86 -2.60 -8.69 -8.78
CA ASP A 86 -2.72 -9.75 -9.76
C ASP A 86 -4.18 -10.20 -9.89
N PRO A 87 -4.78 -10.14 -11.10
CA PRO A 87 -6.19 -10.43 -11.30
C PRO A 87 -6.55 -11.89 -11.03
N CYS A 88 -5.59 -12.81 -11.06
CA CYS A 88 -5.80 -14.23 -10.76
C CYS A 88 -5.56 -14.54 -9.27
N ALA A 89 -4.54 -13.93 -8.68
CA ALA A 89 -4.10 -14.30 -7.33
C ALA A 89 -4.82 -13.52 -6.22
N ARG A 90 -5.27 -12.29 -6.52
CA ARG A 90 -6.00 -11.38 -5.61
C ARG A 90 -7.11 -10.61 -6.37
N PRO A 91 -8.11 -11.32 -6.92
CA PRO A 91 -9.19 -10.72 -7.71
C PRO A 91 -9.99 -9.66 -6.94
N ASP A 92 -10.25 -9.86 -5.65
CA ASP A 92 -11.01 -8.88 -4.84
C ASP A 92 -10.28 -7.56 -4.65
N LEU A 93 -8.97 -7.60 -4.38
CA LEU A 93 -8.16 -6.38 -4.26
C LEU A 93 -8.01 -5.67 -5.61
N HIS A 94 -7.88 -6.44 -6.70
CA HIS A 94 -7.95 -5.90 -8.06
C HIS A 94 -9.29 -5.18 -8.27
N ARG A 95 -10.40 -5.83 -7.90
CA ARG A 95 -11.74 -5.23 -7.99
C ARG A 95 -11.88 -3.96 -7.18
N GLY A 96 -11.42 -3.96 -5.94
CA GLY A 96 -11.45 -2.79 -5.05
C GLY A 96 -10.68 -1.60 -5.63
N THR A 97 -9.52 -1.86 -6.24
CA THR A 97 -8.70 -0.84 -6.91
C THR A 97 -9.47 -0.18 -8.06
N TRP A 98 -10.00 -0.98 -8.99
CA TRP A 98 -10.69 -0.46 -10.16
C TRP A 98 -12.05 0.17 -9.84
N ARG A 99 -12.76 -0.34 -8.83
CA ARG A 99 -13.94 0.33 -8.26
C ARG A 99 -13.59 1.73 -7.75
N SER A 100 -12.50 1.85 -6.99
CA SER A 100 -12.03 3.12 -6.43
C SER A 100 -11.65 4.11 -7.53
N LEU A 101 -10.94 3.67 -8.57
CA LEU A 101 -10.64 4.50 -9.74
C LEU A 101 -11.92 5.03 -10.41
N ARG A 102 -12.91 4.16 -10.63
CA ARG A 102 -14.18 4.55 -11.25
C ARG A 102 -14.91 5.60 -10.43
N MET A 103 -14.95 5.44 -9.10
CA MET A 103 -15.53 6.43 -8.19
C MET A 103 -14.78 7.76 -8.24
N LEU A 104 -13.45 7.74 -8.25
CA LEU A 104 -12.64 8.96 -8.30
C LEU A 104 -12.77 9.69 -9.65
N HIS A 105 -12.91 8.97 -10.76
CA HIS A 105 -13.25 9.57 -12.05
C HIS A 105 -14.62 10.25 -12.02
N ALA A 106 -15.63 9.59 -11.43
CA ALA A 106 -16.95 10.21 -11.25
C ALA A 106 -16.88 11.46 -10.34
N ALA A 107 -16.08 11.44 -9.28
CA ALA A 107 -15.84 12.62 -8.43
C ALA A 107 -15.22 13.79 -9.23
N ALA A 108 -14.29 13.51 -10.14
CA ALA A 108 -13.72 14.53 -11.03
C ALA A 108 -14.74 15.08 -12.03
N GLU A 109 -15.57 14.22 -12.62
CA GLU A 109 -16.65 14.66 -13.53
C GLU A 109 -17.64 15.59 -12.81
N LEU A 110 -18.04 15.24 -11.58
CA LEU A 110 -18.91 16.07 -10.74
C LEU A 110 -18.24 17.35 -10.22
N ALA A 111 -16.91 17.39 -10.14
CA ALA A 111 -16.17 18.59 -9.78
C ALA A 111 -16.13 19.62 -10.94
N GLY A 112 -16.49 19.21 -12.16
CA GLY A 112 -16.59 20.06 -13.33
C GLY A 112 -15.33 20.09 -14.21
N PRO A 113 -15.38 20.78 -15.36
CA PRO A 113 -14.34 20.71 -16.40
C PRO A 113 -12.96 21.24 -15.97
N GLY A 114 -12.90 22.01 -14.87
CA GLY A 114 -11.64 22.49 -14.29
C GLY A 114 -10.93 21.48 -13.39
N ALA A 115 -11.54 20.32 -13.10
CA ALA A 115 -10.98 19.31 -12.22
C ALA A 115 -9.67 18.74 -12.79
N ARG A 116 -8.62 18.70 -11.96
CA ARG A 116 -7.28 18.24 -12.35
C ARG A 116 -6.94 16.96 -11.62
N LEU A 117 -7.30 15.84 -12.23
CA LEU A 117 -7.10 14.51 -11.65
C LEU A 117 -6.22 13.64 -12.54
N THR A 118 -5.09 13.17 -11.99
CA THR A 118 -4.27 12.10 -12.57
C THR A 118 -4.44 10.86 -11.70
N LEU A 119 -5.07 9.81 -12.23
CA LEU A 119 -5.21 8.52 -11.56
C LEU A 119 -4.42 7.43 -12.25
N ARG A 120 -3.88 6.51 -11.44
CA ARG A 120 -3.27 5.28 -11.94
C ARG A 120 -3.53 4.10 -11.02
N ALA A 121 -4.12 3.04 -11.57
CA ALA A 121 -4.04 1.70 -11.01
C ALA A 121 -2.65 1.13 -11.35
N ALA A 122 -1.80 0.98 -10.34
CA ALA A 122 -0.41 0.59 -10.51
C ALA A 122 -0.21 -0.88 -10.14
N LEU A 123 -0.34 -1.74 -11.15
CA LEU A 123 0.14 -3.12 -11.06
C LEU A 123 1.67 -3.10 -11.12
N HIS A 124 2.34 -3.69 -10.13
CA HIS A 124 3.79 -3.76 -10.14
C HIS A 124 4.26 -4.48 -11.40
N PRO A 125 5.19 -3.95 -12.21
CA PRO A 125 5.50 -4.48 -13.54
C PRO A 125 6.28 -5.81 -13.52
N ALA A 126 6.53 -6.37 -12.34
CA ALA A 126 7.33 -7.58 -12.20
C ALA A 126 6.48 -8.79 -12.54
N ARG A 127 7.08 -9.71 -13.29
CA ARG A 127 6.41 -10.84 -13.89
C ARG A 127 7.05 -12.11 -13.39
N THR A 128 6.25 -13.07 -12.92
CA THR A 128 6.71 -14.43 -12.64
C THR A 128 7.28 -15.06 -13.91
N GLY A 129 8.44 -15.69 -13.80
CA GLY A 129 9.12 -16.35 -14.91
C GLY A 129 8.34 -17.56 -15.44
N ILE A 130 8.68 -18.01 -16.64
CA ILE A 130 7.92 -19.06 -17.35
C ILE A 130 7.87 -20.37 -16.55
N LEU A 131 9.01 -20.87 -16.04
CA LEU A 131 9.04 -22.15 -15.33
C LEU A 131 8.23 -22.17 -14.02
N PRO A 132 8.40 -21.20 -13.09
CA PRO A 132 7.53 -21.18 -11.91
C PRO A 132 6.06 -20.99 -12.30
N ARG A 133 5.75 -20.27 -13.38
CA ARG A 133 4.37 -20.09 -13.84
C ARG A 133 3.75 -21.39 -14.37
N LEU A 134 4.53 -22.23 -15.06
CA LEU A 134 4.12 -23.58 -15.47
C LEU A 134 3.86 -24.46 -14.25
N LEU A 135 4.78 -24.43 -13.27
CA LEU A 135 4.66 -25.20 -12.03
C LEU A 135 3.37 -24.85 -11.26
N PHE A 136 3.03 -23.56 -11.16
CA PHE A 136 1.83 -23.09 -10.46
C PHE A 136 0.56 -23.06 -11.34
N TRP A 137 0.63 -23.48 -12.61
CA TRP A 137 -0.50 -23.38 -13.53
C TRP A 137 -1.77 -24.09 -13.05
N PRO A 138 -1.72 -25.33 -12.51
CA PRO A 138 -2.94 -25.99 -12.03
C PRO A 138 -3.64 -25.22 -10.91
N VAL A 139 -2.88 -24.57 -10.02
CA VAL A 139 -3.43 -23.74 -8.93
C VAL A 139 -4.11 -22.50 -9.50
N VAL A 140 -3.48 -21.83 -10.47
CA VAL A 140 -4.05 -20.65 -11.13
C VAL A 140 -5.32 -21.01 -11.90
N ALA A 141 -5.31 -22.12 -12.65
CA ALA A 141 -6.48 -22.59 -13.38
C ALA A 141 -7.66 -22.88 -12.44
N ARG A 142 -7.41 -23.53 -11.29
CA ARG A 142 -8.43 -23.77 -10.27
C ARG A 142 -9.00 -22.47 -9.71
N LYS A 143 -8.16 -21.47 -9.42
CA LYS A 143 -8.61 -20.14 -8.98
C LYS A 143 -9.49 -19.47 -10.03
N LEU A 144 -9.06 -19.48 -11.29
CA LEU A 144 -9.85 -18.88 -12.39
C LEU A 144 -11.20 -19.57 -12.59
N LEU A 145 -11.27 -20.89 -12.44
CA LEU A 145 -12.52 -21.64 -12.48
C LEU A 145 -13.44 -21.27 -11.31
N HIS A 146 -12.89 -21.13 -10.10
CA HIS A 146 -13.62 -20.69 -8.92
C HIS A 146 -14.20 -19.27 -9.12
N GLU A 147 -13.37 -18.32 -9.53
CA GLU A 147 -13.82 -16.95 -9.81
C GLU A 147 -14.91 -16.90 -10.88
N ALA A 148 -14.76 -17.69 -11.95
CA ALA A 148 -15.79 -17.78 -12.99
C ALA A 148 -17.12 -18.33 -12.45
N ALA A 149 -17.07 -19.34 -11.57
CA ALA A 149 -18.27 -19.87 -10.91
C ALA A 149 -18.93 -18.81 -10.03
N SER A 150 -18.17 -18.17 -9.14
CA SER A 150 -18.69 -17.11 -8.24
C SER A 150 -19.29 -15.93 -9.02
N LEU A 151 -18.70 -15.54 -10.15
CA LEU A 151 -19.28 -14.52 -11.04
C LEU A 151 -20.56 -15.00 -11.73
N ASN A 152 -20.65 -16.27 -12.08
CA ASN A 152 -21.83 -16.86 -12.71
C ASN A 152 -23.01 -17.02 -11.75
N ASP A 153 -22.77 -17.10 -10.44
CA ASP A 153 -23.80 -17.13 -9.41
C ASP A 153 -24.48 -15.76 -9.21
N LEU A 154 -23.83 -14.67 -9.64
CA LEU A 154 -24.45 -13.34 -9.67
C LEU A 154 -25.48 -13.24 -10.79
N ASP A 155 -26.52 -12.43 -10.58
CA ASP A 155 -27.42 -12.03 -11.66
C ASP A 155 -26.66 -11.32 -12.81
N PRO A 156 -27.21 -11.31 -14.04
CA PRO A 156 -26.50 -10.78 -15.19
C PRO A 156 -26.05 -9.32 -15.06
N ALA A 157 -26.79 -8.46 -14.34
CA ALA A 157 -26.43 -7.06 -14.17
C ALA A 157 -25.27 -6.92 -13.17
N ARG A 158 -25.34 -7.60 -12.01
CA ARG A 158 -24.27 -7.60 -11.02
C ARG A 158 -22.99 -8.22 -11.56
N ARG A 159 -23.08 -9.28 -12.36
CA ARG A 159 -21.91 -9.89 -13.03
C ARG A 159 -21.22 -8.91 -13.98
N ARG A 160 -21.97 -8.21 -14.83
CA ARG A 160 -21.41 -7.18 -15.72
C ARG A 160 -20.75 -6.06 -14.93
N ALA A 161 -21.38 -5.59 -13.85
CA ALA A 161 -20.81 -4.57 -12.99
C ALA A 161 -19.51 -5.04 -12.30
N ALA A 162 -19.45 -6.28 -11.83
CA ALA A 162 -18.24 -6.87 -11.25
C ALA A 162 -17.10 -6.96 -12.28
N LEU A 163 -17.38 -7.51 -13.48
CA LEU A 163 -16.38 -7.65 -14.54
C LEU A 163 -15.86 -6.31 -15.07
N ARG A 164 -16.71 -5.26 -15.09
CA ARG A 164 -16.29 -3.89 -15.40
C ARG A 164 -15.22 -3.39 -14.44
N ASP A 165 -15.37 -3.71 -13.16
CA ASP A 165 -14.42 -3.34 -12.11
C ASP A 165 -13.27 -4.37 -12.00
N MET A 166 -13.11 -5.30 -12.94
CA MET A 166 -12.03 -6.31 -12.93
C MET A 166 -11.41 -6.50 -14.32
N PRO A 167 -10.91 -5.45 -14.99
CA PRO A 167 -10.51 -5.52 -16.38
C PRO A 167 -9.37 -6.53 -16.65
N GLY A 168 -8.49 -6.76 -15.67
CA GLY A 168 -7.45 -7.78 -15.77
C GLY A 168 -8.00 -9.19 -15.80
N LEU A 169 -8.98 -9.48 -14.92
CA LEU A 169 -9.65 -10.79 -14.89
C LEU A 169 -10.57 -10.97 -16.09
N ALA A 170 -11.34 -9.94 -16.47
CA ALA A 170 -12.26 -9.99 -17.60
C ALA A 170 -11.57 -10.38 -18.91
N ARG A 171 -10.33 -9.92 -19.13
CA ARG A 171 -9.50 -10.31 -20.30
C ARG A 171 -9.09 -11.79 -20.30
N LEU A 172 -9.12 -12.44 -19.14
CA LEU A 172 -8.85 -13.87 -18.98
C LEU A 172 -10.12 -14.72 -19.09
N MET A 173 -11.28 -14.10 -19.28
CA MET A 173 -12.57 -14.77 -19.39
C MET A 173 -13.06 -14.76 -20.84
N ARG A 174 -13.77 -15.82 -21.21
CA ARG A 174 -14.61 -15.92 -22.40
C ARG A 174 -16.05 -15.71 -21.96
N HIS A 175 -16.82 -14.99 -22.78
CA HIS A 175 -18.23 -14.73 -22.49
C HIS A 175 -19.11 -15.59 -23.39
N GLY A 176 -19.99 -16.36 -22.78
CA GLY A 176 -21.00 -17.19 -23.45
C GLY A 176 -22.37 -16.54 -23.46
N VAL A 177 -23.38 -17.37 -23.76
CA VAL A 177 -24.80 -16.99 -23.80
C VAL A 177 -25.24 -16.40 -22.45
N GLN A 178 -26.08 -15.36 -22.47
CA GLN A 178 -26.54 -14.61 -21.29
C GLN A 178 -25.39 -13.99 -20.45
N GLY A 179 -24.20 -13.83 -21.03
CA GLY A 179 -23.06 -13.21 -20.37
C GLY A 179 -22.43 -14.07 -19.27
N LYS A 180 -22.64 -15.40 -19.27
CA LYS A 180 -21.88 -16.31 -18.40
C LYS A 180 -20.40 -16.29 -18.80
N CYS A 181 -19.49 -16.32 -17.84
CA CYS A 181 -18.06 -16.30 -18.09
C CYS A 181 -17.42 -17.67 -17.83
N THR A 182 -16.46 -18.06 -18.67
CA THR A 182 -15.58 -19.22 -18.46
C THR A 182 -14.13 -18.81 -18.68
N PRO A 183 -13.16 -19.37 -17.94
CA PRO A 183 -11.78 -18.95 -18.05
C PRO A 183 -11.14 -19.42 -19.36
N ASN A 184 -10.32 -18.57 -19.96
CA ASN A 184 -9.49 -18.92 -21.12
C ASN A 184 -8.20 -19.65 -20.67
N LEU A 185 -8.32 -20.95 -20.38
CA LEU A 185 -7.20 -21.76 -19.86
C LEU A 185 -6.04 -21.93 -20.87
N LEU A 186 -6.29 -21.77 -22.18
CA LEU A 186 -5.22 -21.78 -23.19
C LEU A 186 -4.35 -20.52 -23.16
N GLY A 187 -4.80 -19.45 -22.49
CA GLY A 187 -4.13 -18.15 -22.49
C GLY A 187 -2.87 -18.08 -21.63
N PHE A 188 -2.62 -19.08 -20.76
CA PHE A 188 -1.46 -19.17 -19.87
C PHE A 188 -1.05 -17.80 -19.27
N PRO A 189 -1.87 -17.24 -18.34
CA PRO A 189 -1.83 -15.85 -17.94
C PRO A 189 -0.50 -15.46 -17.31
N GLN A 190 -0.14 -14.18 -17.47
CA GLN A 190 0.97 -13.59 -16.75
C GLN A 190 0.60 -13.42 -15.27
N LEU A 191 1.52 -13.79 -14.37
CA LEU A 191 1.40 -13.53 -12.94
C LEU A 191 2.30 -12.37 -12.50
N TRP A 192 1.83 -11.62 -11.52
CA TRP A 192 2.36 -10.35 -11.00
C TRP A 192 2.55 -10.43 -9.48
N PRO A 193 3.67 -11.00 -9.00
CA PRO A 193 3.81 -11.44 -7.61
C PRO A 193 4.22 -10.32 -6.63
N ALA A 194 4.24 -9.06 -7.08
CA ALA A 194 4.68 -7.92 -6.28
C ALA A 194 3.61 -6.83 -6.30
N THR A 195 3.57 -6.03 -5.25
CA THR A 195 2.62 -4.92 -5.10
C THR A 195 3.37 -3.66 -4.68
N HIS A 196 2.75 -2.50 -4.89
CA HIS A 196 3.18 -1.27 -4.25
C HIS A 196 2.56 -1.19 -2.86
N HIS A 197 3.38 -1.18 -1.81
CA HIS A 197 2.90 -1.24 -0.43
C HIS A 197 2.90 0.11 0.29
N GLN A 198 3.39 1.16 -0.37
CA GLN A 198 3.58 2.47 0.21
C GLN A 198 2.24 3.15 0.52
N LYS A 199 2.16 3.87 1.65
CA LYS A 199 1.06 4.78 1.97
C LYS A 199 1.65 6.12 2.31
N LEU A 200 1.67 7.01 1.32
CA LEU A 200 2.21 8.34 1.49
C LEU A 200 1.49 9.37 0.64
N ALA A 201 1.45 10.61 1.13
CA ALA A 201 0.97 11.76 0.40
C ALA A 201 1.82 13.00 0.68
N VAL A 202 2.04 13.83 -0.34
CA VAL A 202 2.69 15.13 -0.26
C VAL A 202 1.70 16.22 -0.64
N PHE A 203 1.59 17.24 0.21
CA PHE A 203 0.66 18.36 0.06
C PHE A 203 1.45 19.63 -0.24
N ASP A 204 1.18 20.26 -1.39
CA ASP A 204 1.82 21.48 -1.87
C ASP A 204 3.35 21.48 -1.76
N ARG A 205 3.99 20.30 -1.84
CA ARG A 205 5.43 20.08 -1.65
C ARG A 205 5.98 20.59 -0.30
N ARG A 206 5.11 20.75 0.70
CA ARG A 206 5.46 21.32 2.02
C ARG A 206 5.27 20.36 3.18
N GLN A 207 4.36 19.42 3.05
CA GLN A 207 4.01 18.47 4.11
C GLN A 207 3.92 17.05 3.56
N LEU A 208 4.44 16.08 4.31
CA LEU A 208 4.48 14.65 3.99
C LEU A 208 3.71 13.84 5.02
N TYR A 209 2.73 13.06 4.55
CA TYR A 209 2.03 12.01 5.28
C TYR A 209 2.61 10.65 4.88
N ILE A 210 3.05 9.83 5.84
CA ILE A 210 3.69 8.53 5.55
C ILE A 210 3.57 7.57 6.74
N GLY A 211 3.32 6.28 6.48
CA GLY A 211 3.24 5.25 7.53
C GLY A 211 2.55 3.97 7.05
N GLY A 212 1.89 3.26 7.98
CA GLY A 212 1.28 1.95 7.73
C GLY A 212 -0.19 1.97 7.29
N LEU A 213 -0.90 3.10 7.46
CA LEU A 213 -2.34 3.16 7.23
C LEU A 213 -2.70 3.38 5.75
N ASP A 214 -3.39 2.39 5.18
CA ASP A 214 -4.22 2.58 3.98
C ASP A 214 -5.51 3.36 4.32
N LEU A 215 -6.24 3.79 3.30
CA LEU A 215 -7.51 4.48 3.48
C LEU A 215 -8.69 3.56 3.15
N ASP A 216 -9.28 2.97 4.19
CA ASP A 216 -10.61 2.35 4.16
C ASP A 216 -11.24 2.22 5.57
N ASP A 217 -12.54 1.92 5.64
CA ASP A 217 -13.27 1.79 6.91
C ASP A 217 -12.79 0.61 7.78
N ARG A 218 -12.15 -0.43 7.21
CA ARG A 218 -11.65 -1.61 7.96
C ARG A 218 -10.48 -1.25 8.87
N ARG A 219 -9.65 -0.29 8.46
CA ARG A 219 -8.50 0.19 9.24
C ARG A 219 -8.89 1.26 10.27
N PHE A 220 -10.16 1.69 10.32
CA PHE A 220 -10.58 2.68 11.29
C PHE A 220 -10.64 2.10 12.70
N ASP A 221 -9.84 2.63 13.62
CA ASP A 221 -9.93 2.31 15.04
C ASP A 221 -9.45 3.49 15.89
N THR A 222 -9.72 3.41 17.19
CA THR A 222 -9.31 4.35 18.24
C THR A 222 -8.24 3.72 19.13
N PRO A 223 -7.39 4.51 19.81
CA PRO A 223 -6.39 3.98 20.75
C PRO A 223 -6.96 3.09 21.87
N GLU A 224 -8.25 3.24 22.21
CA GLU A 224 -8.91 2.41 23.23
C GLU A 224 -9.30 1.00 22.74
N HIS A 225 -9.25 0.73 21.43
CA HIS A 225 -9.55 -0.59 20.82
C HIS A 225 -10.83 -1.26 21.35
N ARG A 226 -11.94 -0.51 21.46
CA ARG A 226 -13.22 -1.01 22.02
C ARG A 226 -14.07 -1.79 21.01
N ARG A 227 -13.42 -2.50 20.09
CA ARG A 227 -14.06 -3.31 19.04
C ARG A 227 -13.84 -4.79 19.34
N GLU A 228 -14.56 -5.65 18.62
CA GLU A 228 -14.24 -7.08 18.59
C GLU A 228 -12.79 -7.27 18.14
N GLY A 229 -12.09 -8.27 18.70
CA GLY A 229 -10.65 -8.43 18.50
C GLY A 229 -10.23 -8.47 17.02
N SER A 230 -11.02 -9.14 16.17
CA SER A 230 -10.80 -9.21 14.72
C SER A 230 -10.95 -7.87 13.99
N ASP A 231 -11.71 -6.95 14.57
CA ASP A 231 -11.99 -5.63 14.01
C ASP A 231 -11.10 -4.53 14.58
N THR A 232 -10.27 -4.85 15.58
CA THR A 232 -9.27 -3.91 16.08
C THR A 232 -8.19 -3.64 15.03
N TRP A 233 -7.65 -2.43 15.01
CA TRP A 233 -6.56 -2.04 14.12
C TRP A 233 -5.62 -1.04 14.81
N HIS A 234 -4.43 -1.51 15.17
CA HIS A 234 -3.35 -0.64 15.67
C HIS A 234 -2.34 -0.37 14.56
N ASP A 235 -2.01 0.91 14.35
CA ASP A 235 -1.06 1.33 13.31
C ASP A 235 -0.52 2.73 13.63
N VAL A 236 0.56 3.11 12.94
CA VAL A 236 1.26 4.38 13.13
C VAL A 236 1.41 5.11 11.81
N GLN A 237 1.12 6.41 11.85
CA GLN A 237 1.31 7.31 10.74
C GLN A 237 2.06 8.56 11.17
N LEU A 238 2.82 9.16 10.27
CA LEU A 238 3.61 10.36 10.51
C LEU A 238 3.12 11.50 9.64
N MET A 239 3.08 12.70 10.24
CA MET A 239 3.04 13.97 9.53
C MET A 239 4.37 14.69 9.69
N MET A 240 4.99 15.05 8.57
CA MET A 240 6.35 15.59 8.54
C MET A 240 6.45 16.82 7.65
N GLU A 241 7.29 17.77 8.05
CA GLU A 241 7.70 18.92 7.24
C GLU A 241 9.23 18.93 7.06
N GLY A 242 9.73 19.75 6.16
CA GLY A 242 11.18 19.94 5.96
C GLY A 242 11.76 19.10 4.81
N PRO A 243 13.09 18.90 4.76
CA PRO A 243 13.78 18.40 3.57
C PRO A 243 13.34 17.02 3.07
N VAL A 244 12.77 16.18 3.94
CA VAL A 244 12.23 14.85 3.56
C VAL A 244 11.07 14.97 2.56
N VAL A 245 10.33 16.08 2.57
CA VAL A 245 9.18 16.30 1.68
C VAL A 245 9.61 16.34 0.23
N ALA A 246 10.75 16.96 -0.08
CA ALA A 246 11.30 17.00 -1.44
C ALA A 246 11.71 15.59 -1.92
N GLU A 247 12.29 14.76 -1.04
CA GLU A 247 12.65 13.38 -1.36
C GLU A 247 11.38 12.51 -1.58
N ALA A 248 10.33 12.71 -0.79
CA ALA A 248 9.04 12.06 -0.98
C ALA A 248 8.31 12.49 -2.25
N GLN A 249 8.36 13.78 -2.59
CA GLN A 249 7.83 14.30 -3.85
C GLN A 249 8.54 13.65 -5.05
N ALA A 250 9.88 13.69 -5.06
CA ALA A 250 10.67 13.08 -6.13
C ALA A 250 10.40 11.57 -6.26
N HIS A 251 10.22 10.87 -5.13
CA HIS A 251 9.84 9.45 -5.14
C HIS A 251 8.47 9.24 -5.78
N LEU A 252 7.44 10.00 -5.40
CA LEU A 252 6.10 9.89 -5.99
C LEU A 252 6.07 10.19 -7.49
N GLU A 253 6.93 11.11 -7.95
CA GLU A 253 7.09 11.46 -9.37
C GLU A 253 7.80 10.36 -10.17
N SER A 254 8.76 9.64 -9.58
CA SER A 254 9.68 8.77 -10.33
C SER A 254 9.54 7.27 -10.08
N PHE A 255 8.93 6.82 -8.97
CA PHE A 255 9.02 5.41 -8.54
C PHE A 255 8.49 4.45 -9.60
N ALA A 256 7.45 4.84 -10.34
CA ALA A 256 6.83 4.01 -11.35
C ALA A 256 7.77 3.71 -12.54
N ASP A 257 8.62 4.66 -12.91
CA ASP A 257 9.63 4.46 -13.96
C ASP A 257 10.82 3.64 -13.44
N VAL A 258 11.19 3.81 -12.17
CA VAL A 258 12.22 3.00 -11.50
C VAL A 258 11.82 1.51 -11.47
N VAL A 259 10.62 1.19 -10.99
CA VAL A 259 10.15 -0.21 -10.95
C VAL A 259 9.93 -0.80 -12.34
N ALA A 260 9.65 0.05 -13.34
CA ALA A 260 9.57 -0.33 -14.75
C ALA A 260 10.96 -0.51 -15.41
N GLY A 261 12.05 -0.19 -14.71
CA GLY A 261 13.41 -0.29 -15.25
C GLY A 261 13.70 0.73 -16.34
N LYS A 262 13.03 1.89 -16.32
CA LYS A 262 13.26 3.02 -17.23
C LYS A 262 14.22 4.07 -16.65
N ALA A 263 14.40 4.06 -15.33
CA ALA A 263 15.30 4.93 -14.60
C ALA A 263 15.91 4.16 -13.43
N ASP A 264 17.03 4.66 -12.91
CA ASP A 264 17.59 4.18 -11.64
C ASP A 264 16.97 4.96 -10.46
N PRO A 265 16.91 4.34 -9.26
CA PRO A 265 16.39 5.03 -8.08
C PRO A 265 17.24 6.28 -7.79
N PRO A 266 16.64 7.47 -7.67
CA PRO A 266 17.40 8.66 -7.34
C PRO A 266 18.03 8.50 -5.94
N PRO A 267 19.24 9.03 -5.70
CA PRO A 267 19.86 8.96 -4.39
C PRO A 267 19.02 9.74 -3.37
N GLN A 268 18.75 9.11 -2.23
CA GLN A 268 17.98 9.72 -1.14
C GLN A 268 18.69 9.52 0.19
N ARG A 269 18.46 10.44 1.12
CA ARG A 269 19.17 10.50 2.41
C ARG A 269 18.25 10.40 3.61
N ARG A 270 17.00 10.83 3.47
CA ARG A 270 16.00 10.94 4.54
C ARG A 270 14.83 10.00 4.30
N LEU A 271 14.36 9.89 3.06
CA LEU A 271 13.35 8.90 2.73
C LEU A 271 14.04 7.57 2.44
N LEU A 272 13.82 6.59 3.32
CA LEU A 272 14.32 5.23 3.13
C LEU A 272 13.28 4.41 2.38
N ARG A 273 13.71 3.69 1.35
CA ARG A 273 12.82 2.90 0.49
C ARG A 273 13.27 1.45 0.38
N THR A 274 12.29 0.60 0.06
CA THR A 274 12.52 -0.73 -0.50
C THR A 274 11.91 -0.74 -1.88
N LEU A 275 12.74 -0.83 -2.92
CA LEU A 275 12.31 -0.80 -4.31
C LEU A 275 12.80 -2.06 -5.02
N ALA A 276 11.94 -2.60 -5.88
CA ALA A 276 12.29 -3.70 -6.75
C ALA A 276 11.75 -3.40 -8.16
N ARG A 277 12.49 -3.79 -9.19
CA ARG A 277 12.11 -3.58 -10.59
C ARG A 277 11.79 -4.88 -11.30
N LYS A 278 11.09 -4.77 -12.44
CA LYS A 278 10.92 -5.92 -13.34
C LYS A 278 12.27 -6.38 -13.89
N ARG A 279 12.37 -7.69 -14.18
CA ARG A 279 13.51 -8.25 -14.91
C ARG A 279 13.27 -8.10 -16.41
N ARG A 280 14.31 -7.74 -17.18
CA ARG A 280 14.23 -7.63 -18.65
C ARG A 280 13.90 -8.97 -19.31
N PHE A 281 14.54 -10.03 -18.84
CA PHE A 281 14.27 -11.42 -19.19
C PHE A 281 14.08 -12.23 -17.90
N ASN A 282 13.03 -13.06 -17.83
CA ASN A 282 12.74 -13.87 -16.66
C ASN A 282 12.21 -15.26 -17.02
N LEU A 283 13.08 -16.27 -16.98
CA LEU A 283 12.70 -17.67 -17.16
C LEU A 283 12.44 -18.36 -15.80
N PHE A 284 13.29 -18.10 -14.81
CA PHE A 284 13.39 -18.93 -13.60
C PHE A 284 12.92 -18.25 -12.32
N ARG A 285 12.90 -16.92 -12.24
CA ARG A 285 12.66 -16.22 -10.97
C ARG A 285 11.17 -15.99 -10.76
N PHE A 286 10.72 -16.21 -9.53
CA PHE A 286 9.35 -15.90 -9.12
C PHE A 286 9.17 -14.38 -9.01
N GLY A 287 9.93 -13.71 -8.15
CA GLY A 287 9.72 -12.31 -7.80
C GLY A 287 10.54 -11.27 -8.60
N PRO A 288 10.39 -9.98 -8.21
CA PRO A 288 11.11 -8.87 -8.83
C PRO A 288 12.63 -8.90 -8.57
N HIS A 289 13.35 -7.92 -9.10
CA HIS A 289 14.77 -7.67 -8.81
C HIS A 289 14.91 -6.48 -7.86
N PRO A 290 15.38 -6.67 -6.60
CA PRO A 290 15.62 -5.55 -5.68
C PRO A 290 16.60 -4.53 -6.27
N VAL A 291 16.34 -3.23 -6.10
CA VAL A 291 17.22 -2.13 -6.53
C VAL A 291 17.48 -1.11 -5.42
N ALA A 292 16.68 -1.11 -4.36
CA ALA A 292 16.96 -0.36 -3.14
C ALA A 292 16.48 -1.17 -1.93
N GLN A 293 17.26 -1.16 -0.84
CA GLN A 293 16.98 -1.83 0.44
C GLN A 293 17.31 -0.90 1.62
N GLU A 294 17.11 0.40 1.44
CA GLU A 294 17.53 1.46 2.36
C GLU A 294 16.81 1.34 3.72
N ILE A 295 15.56 0.87 3.74
CA ILE A 295 14.82 0.60 4.98
C ILE A 295 15.54 -0.49 5.79
N LEU A 296 15.91 -1.61 5.17
CA LEU A 296 16.61 -2.71 5.85
C LEU A 296 17.96 -2.23 6.38
N SER A 297 18.77 -1.58 5.55
CA SER A 297 20.07 -1.04 5.95
C SER A 297 19.95 -0.01 7.08
N GLY A 298 18.89 0.81 7.06
CA GLY A 298 18.56 1.75 8.13
C GLY A 298 18.28 1.04 9.45
N HIS A 299 17.47 -0.03 9.44
CA HIS A 299 17.20 -0.82 10.64
C HIS A 299 18.46 -1.49 11.18
N GLU A 300 19.28 -2.13 10.33
CA GLU A 300 20.54 -2.76 10.75
C GLU A 300 21.53 -1.76 11.35
N MET A 301 21.58 -0.54 10.80
CA MET A 301 22.38 0.55 11.36
C MET A 301 21.85 0.95 12.74
N LEU A 302 20.54 1.17 12.89
CA LEU A 302 19.95 1.58 14.16
C LEU A 302 20.14 0.51 15.24
N ILE A 303 19.90 -0.76 14.93
CA ILE A 303 20.13 -1.90 15.83
C ILE A 303 21.56 -1.89 16.39
N ARG A 304 22.57 -1.70 15.52
CA ARG A 304 23.98 -1.66 15.95
C ARG A 304 24.32 -0.47 16.86
N ARG A 305 23.58 0.63 16.74
CA ARG A 305 23.79 1.87 17.50
C ARG A 305 23.00 1.91 18.80
N SER A 306 21.95 1.11 18.94
CA SER A 306 21.12 1.06 20.14
C SER A 306 21.94 0.64 21.37
N ARG A 307 21.63 1.27 22.51
CA ARG A 307 22.37 1.08 23.77
C ARG A 307 21.51 0.66 24.96
N LYS A 308 20.22 1.01 24.98
CA LYS A 308 19.35 0.77 26.13
C LYS A 308 18.09 0.01 25.79
N LEU A 309 17.34 0.46 24.79
CA LEU A 309 16.08 -0.14 24.41
C LEU A 309 15.90 -0.09 22.89
N ILE A 310 15.43 -1.19 22.33
CA ILE A 310 14.79 -1.24 21.01
C ILE A 310 13.32 -1.54 21.26
N TYR A 311 12.44 -0.65 20.80
CA TYR A 311 11.01 -0.86 20.75
C TYR A 311 10.60 -1.06 19.29
N LEU A 312 9.99 -2.20 18.98
CA LEU A 312 9.60 -2.56 17.61
C LEU A 312 8.15 -3.05 17.60
N GLU A 313 7.29 -2.32 16.92
CA GLU A 313 5.98 -2.79 16.50
C GLU A 313 6.03 -3.11 15.01
N THR A 314 5.58 -4.29 14.61
CA THR A 314 5.54 -4.67 13.19
C THR A 314 4.45 -5.70 12.93
N GLN A 315 3.82 -5.61 11.76
CA GLN A 315 2.84 -6.61 11.33
C GLN A 315 3.49 -7.99 11.14
N TYR A 316 4.75 -8.02 10.70
CA TYR A 316 5.49 -9.26 10.46
C TYR A 316 6.93 -9.14 10.93
N PHE A 317 7.45 -10.23 11.49
CA PHE A 317 8.86 -10.38 11.82
C PHE A 317 9.37 -11.71 11.27
N ARG A 318 9.82 -11.67 10.01
CA ARG A 318 10.15 -12.86 9.19
C ARG A 318 11.55 -12.82 8.60
N ASP A 319 12.28 -11.72 8.79
CA ASP A 319 13.63 -11.55 8.25
C ASP A 319 14.68 -12.11 9.22
N THR A 320 15.22 -13.29 8.88
CA THR A 320 16.24 -13.94 9.71
C THR A 320 17.56 -13.15 9.77
N GLY A 321 17.83 -12.25 8.83
CA GLY A 321 19.03 -11.41 8.84
C GLY A 321 18.93 -10.34 9.93
N LEU A 322 17.78 -9.67 9.99
CA LEU A 322 17.42 -8.69 10.99
C LEU A 322 17.34 -9.32 12.40
N ALA A 323 16.72 -10.49 12.52
CA ALA A 323 16.70 -11.26 13.77
C ALA A 323 18.11 -11.59 14.26
N ARG A 324 18.99 -12.06 13.37
CA ARG A 324 20.42 -12.27 13.69
C ARG A 324 21.14 -10.99 14.08
N ALA A 325 20.81 -9.85 13.46
CA ALA A 325 21.39 -8.56 13.82
C ALA A 325 20.98 -8.12 15.23
N LEU A 326 19.70 -8.28 15.59
CA LEU A 326 19.19 -8.04 16.95
C LEU A 326 19.87 -8.96 17.97
N ALA A 327 19.94 -10.26 17.70
CA ALA A 327 20.60 -11.22 18.58
C ALA A 327 22.10 -10.92 18.78
N ARG A 328 22.80 -10.45 17.73
CA ARG A 328 24.19 -9.99 17.85
C ARG A 328 24.30 -8.72 18.70
N ALA A 329 23.38 -7.77 18.55
CA ALA A 329 23.38 -6.55 19.35
C ALA A 329 23.15 -6.84 20.84
N ALA A 330 22.21 -7.74 21.17
CA ALA A 330 21.96 -8.18 22.53
C ALA A 330 23.18 -8.91 23.14
N ARG A 331 23.84 -9.80 22.39
CA ARG A 331 25.08 -10.46 22.86
C ARG A 331 26.23 -9.48 23.12
N ALA A 332 26.34 -8.43 22.31
CA ALA A 332 27.38 -7.41 22.47
C ALA A 332 27.09 -6.39 23.58
N ASN A 333 25.83 -6.26 24.00
CA ASN A 333 25.38 -5.34 25.04
C ASN A 333 24.26 -6.02 25.87
N PRO A 334 24.61 -6.73 26.96
CA PRO A 334 23.64 -7.42 27.80
C PRO A 334 22.57 -6.52 28.43
N ASP A 335 22.82 -5.22 28.56
CA ASP A 335 21.87 -4.25 29.09
C ASP A 335 20.87 -3.72 28.03
N LEU A 336 20.98 -4.18 26.78
CA LEU A 336 20.06 -3.79 25.71
C LEU A 336 18.72 -4.54 25.84
N GLY A 337 17.68 -3.83 26.23
CA GLY A 337 16.30 -4.33 26.19
C GLY A 337 15.73 -4.37 24.77
N LEU A 338 14.88 -5.36 24.49
CA LEU A 338 14.04 -5.44 23.30
C LEU A 338 12.59 -5.64 23.73
N ILE A 339 11.70 -4.78 23.24
CA ILE A 339 10.26 -5.00 23.25
C ILE A 339 9.82 -5.16 21.80
N LEU A 340 9.32 -6.34 21.47
CA LEU A 340 8.80 -6.69 20.15
C LEU A 340 7.30 -6.96 20.27
N ILE A 341 6.51 -6.13 19.62
CA ILE A 341 5.05 -6.25 19.53
C ILE A 341 4.69 -6.79 18.15
N LEU A 342 3.97 -7.90 18.13
CA LEU A 342 3.49 -8.58 16.93
C LEU A 342 1.98 -8.85 17.09
N PRO A 343 1.23 -8.90 15.97
CA PRO A 343 -0.09 -9.50 15.97
C PRO A 343 -0.03 -10.94 16.48
N ALA A 344 -1.05 -11.37 17.22
CA ALA A 344 -1.15 -12.75 17.71
C ALA A 344 -1.14 -13.78 16.57
N ALA A 345 -1.68 -13.41 15.40
CA ALA A 345 -1.55 -14.14 14.15
C ALA A 345 -1.66 -13.17 12.95
N PRO A 346 -1.14 -13.53 11.75
CA PRO A 346 -1.30 -12.74 10.52
C PRO A 346 -2.78 -12.46 10.21
N ASP A 347 -3.14 -11.25 9.79
CA ASP A 347 -4.55 -10.87 9.47
C ASP A 347 -5.23 -11.88 8.53
N ASP A 348 -4.56 -12.24 7.43
CA ASP A 348 -5.02 -13.24 6.44
C ASP A 348 -5.31 -14.63 7.08
N VAL A 349 -4.55 -15.06 8.10
CA VAL A 349 -4.72 -16.38 8.74
C VAL A 349 -5.67 -16.31 9.93
N ALA A 350 -5.51 -15.28 10.75
CA ALA A 350 -6.24 -15.06 11.99
C ALA A 350 -7.71 -14.73 11.75
N PHE A 351 -8.01 -14.02 10.65
CA PHE A 351 -9.32 -13.40 10.45
C PHE A 351 -9.90 -13.61 9.04
N GLU A 352 -9.09 -13.86 8.00
CA GLU A 352 -9.59 -14.20 6.65
C GLU A 352 -9.61 -15.71 6.34
N GLY A 353 -9.17 -16.57 7.28
CA GLY A 353 -9.16 -18.03 7.12
C GLY A 353 -8.26 -18.53 5.97
N ALA A 354 -7.26 -17.74 5.57
CA ALA A 354 -6.42 -18.05 4.42
C ALA A 354 -5.41 -19.17 4.73
N ASP A 355 -5.74 -20.38 4.29
CA ASP A 355 -4.84 -21.55 4.33
C ASP A 355 -3.83 -21.55 3.15
N SER A 356 -3.44 -20.36 2.69
CA SER A 356 -2.70 -20.18 1.45
C SER A 356 -1.20 -20.45 1.62
N LEU A 357 -0.54 -20.92 0.56
CA LEU A 357 0.89 -21.30 0.60
C LEU A 357 1.81 -20.15 1.04
N ASP A 358 1.47 -18.91 0.69
CA ASP A 358 2.16 -17.70 1.11
C ASP A 358 1.98 -17.41 2.60
N ALA A 359 0.79 -17.67 3.15
CA ALA A 359 0.51 -17.52 4.57
C ALA A 359 1.32 -18.53 5.40
N ARG A 360 1.26 -19.82 5.03
CA ARG A 360 2.03 -20.91 5.68
C ARG A 360 3.54 -20.71 5.61
N TYR A 361 4.06 -20.28 4.46
CA TYR A 361 5.49 -19.97 4.33
C TYR A 361 5.88 -18.76 5.21
N GLY A 362 5.00 -17.77 5.30
CA GLY A 362 5.15 -16.63 6.20
C GLY A 362 5.23 -17.03 7.67
N GLU A 363 4.33 -17.90 8.14
CA GLU A 363 4.34 -18.46 9.49
C GLU A 363 5.61 -19.23 9.78
N PHE A 364 6.05 -20.08 8.85
CA PHE A 364 7.32 -20.81 8.99
C PHE A 364 8.52 -19.86 9.16
N LEU A 365 8.58 -18.78 8.38
CA LEU A 365 9.64 -17.79 8.54
C LEU A 365 9.55 -17.03 9.86
N GLN A 366 8.34 -16.75 10.35
CA GLN A 366 8.12 -16.06 11.62
C GLN A 366 8.47 -16.94 12.82
N ALA A 367 8.15 -18.24 12.78
CA ALA A 367 8.53 -19.19 13.82
C ALA A 367 10.06 -19.41 13.89
N ARG A 368 10.76 -19.21 12.77
CA ARG A 368 12.22 -19.35 12.68
C ARG A 368 12.98 -18.09 13.08
N ALA A 369 12.40 -16.90 12.87
CA ALA A 369 13.01 -15.61 13.17
C ALA A 369 12.99 -15.35 14.68
#